data_AF-A0A835PI93-F1
#
_entry.id   AF-A0A835PI93-F1
#
_cell.length_a   1.000
_cell.length_b   1.000
_cell.length_c   1.000
_cell.angle_alpha   90.00
_cell.angle_beta   90.00
_cell.angle_gamma   90.00
#
_symmetry.space_group_name_H-M   'P 1'
#
loop_
_entity.id
_entity.type
_entity.pdbx_description
1 polymer ?
#
loop_
_entity_poly.entity_id
_entity_poly.type
_entity_poly.pdbx_seq_one_letter_code
_entity_poly.pdbx_strand_id
1 'polypeptide(L)'
;MMKLPEWNSQVPVCDSGDAGKSNDSRCRISELLRKVTLVWEVPATTLLNFAVPSPSAADWSRFYAAANIASCPIVLLYYFSSYITTDSRFVFIIPWARFPLWSIVLFVSIFLATIHFIVEKEPPEIDQTPTVVSAFAMSVVLISTLAGELLNCLFTIGSIMNLPPAILGLTVLAWGNSVGDLVADVALARAGQPAIAMAGCFAGPAFNMLVGLGSALVMETAMLYPGAYKLQLNISIVVAFAFLLLTLMCTLLVVTWFRFRVPRFWGYCLMGLYLSFTALGMAVAVLSR
;
A
#
# COMPACT_ATOMS: atom_id res chain seq x y z
N MET A 1 7.76 -22.74 -10.96
CA MET A 1 6.56 -23.27 -10.27
C MET A 1 6.72 -23.08 -8.78
N MET A 2 6.37 -21.91 -8.26
CA MET A 2 6.26 -21.67 -6.82
C MET A 2 4.78 -21.79 -6.51
N LYS A 3 4.35 -22.93 -5.96
CA LYS A 3 3.00 -23.06 -5.41
C LYS A 3 2.90 -22.00 -4.32
N LEU A 4 2.11 -20.96 -4.58
CA LEU A 4 1.65 -20.07 -3.53
C LEU A 4 0.99 -20.96 -2.46
N PRO A 5 1.26 -20.72 -1.16
CA PRO A 5 0.61 -21.46 -0.11
C PRO A 5 -0.90 -21.27 -0.31
N GLU A 6 -1.59 -22.39 -0.52
CA GLU A 6 -3.04 -22.43 -0.43
C GLU A 6 -3.39 -21.84 0.93
N TRP A 7 -3.89 -20.60 0.92
CA TRP A 7 -4.60 -20.03 2.05
C TRP A 7 -5.88 -20.86 2.17
N ASN A 8 -5.73 -22.04 2.76
CA ASN A 8 -6.80 -22.74 3.41
C ASN A 8 -7.17 -21.83 4.59
N SER A 9 -8.03 -20.86 4.30
CA SER A 9 -8.82 -20.18 5.28
C SER A 9 -9.53 -21.27 6.08
N GLN A 10 -8.88 -21.78 7.13
CA GLN A 10 -9.55 -22.41 8.26
C GLN A 10 -10.32 -21.33 9.03
N VAL A 11 -11.15 -20.58 8.30
CA VAL A 11 -12.40 -20.09 8.86
C VAL A 11 -13.26 -21.35 8.87
N PRO A 12 -13.78 -21.77 10.04
CA PRO A 12 -14.47 -23.04 10.15
C PRO A 12 -15.55 -23.11 9.08
N VAL A 13 -15.38 -24.06 8.15
CA VAL A 13 -16.51 -24.56 7.36
C VAL A 13 -17.53 -24.98 8.42
N CYS A 14 -18.70 -24.36 8.40
CA CYS A 14 -19.78 -24.69 9.31
C CYS A 14 -20.26 -26.11 8.96
N ASP A 15 -19.54 -27.11 9.45
CA ASP A 15 -19.97 -28.50 9.38
C ASP A 15 -21.22 -28.59 10.25
N SER A 16 -22.30 -28.99 9.60
CA SER A 16 -23.63 -29.04 10.18
C SER A 16 -23.71 -30.24 11.14
N GLY A 17 -23.22 -30.05 12.36
CA GLY A 17 -23.26 -31.05 13.44
C GLY A 17 -23.45 -30.40 14.81
N ASP A 18 -24.71 -30.34 15.25
CA ASP A 18 -25.21 -30.20 16.64
C ASP A 18 -24.48 -29.27 17.64
N ALA A 19 -24.74 -27.95 17.54
CA ALA A 19 -24.70 -26.99 18.66
C ALA A 19 -25.58 -25.74 18.37
N GLY A 20 -26.89 -25.95 18.34
CA GLY A 20 -27.85 -25.23 17.50
C GLY A 20 -28.39 -23.84 17.89
N LYS A 21 -27.66 -22.92 18.54
CA LYS A 21 -28.10 -21.48 18.60
C LYS A 21 -26.99 -20.42 18.61
N SER A 22 -25.88 -20.62 19.32
CA SER A 22 -24.74 -19.65 19.33
C SER A 22 -23.83 -19.79 18.09
N ASN A 23 -23.82 -20.97 17.47
CA ASN A 23 -23.01 -21.23 16.28
C ASN A 23 -23.64 -20.66 15.00
N ASP A 24 -24.98 -20.63 14.94
CA ASP A 24 -25.75 -20.11 13.80
C ASP A 24 -25.59 -18.58 13.64
N SER A 25 -25.61 -17.82 14.74
CA SER A 25 -25.40 -16.36 14.69
C SER A 25 -23.97 -15.98 14.27
N ARG A 26 -22.95 -16.72 14.74
CA ARG A 26 -21.55 -16.52 14.32
C ARG A 26 -21.33 -16.89 12.85
N CYS A 27 -21.91 -18.01 12.39
CA CYS A 27 -21.82 -18.45 11.00
C CYS A 27 -22.52 -17.45 10.05
N ARG A 28 -23.67 -16.90 10.45
CA ARG A 28 -24.37 -15.88 9.67
C ARG A 28 -23.58 -14.57 9.58
N ILE A 29 -22.90 -14.15 10.65
CA ILE A 29 -22.02 -12.97 10.64
C ILE A 29 -20.78 -13.21 9.76
N SER A 30 -20.15 -14.37 9.81
CA SER A 30 -19.01 -14.67 8.93
C SER A 30 -19.41 -14.74 7.45
N GLU A 31 -20.59 -15.28 7.14
CA GLU A 31 -21.14 -15.29 5.78
C GLU A 31 -21.43 -13.87 5.27
N LEU A 32 -21.99 -13.00 6.13
CA LEU A 32 -22.23 -11.60 5.80
C LEU A 32 -20.93 -10.83 5.61
N LEU A 33 -19.95 -11.00 6.50
CA LEU A 33 -18.63 -10.41 6.35
C LEU A 33 -17.96 -10.87 5.05
N ARG A 34 -18.03 -12.16 4.73
CA ARG A 34 -17.50 -12.71 3.47
C ARG A 34 -18.17 -12.09 2.25
N LYS A 35 -19.50 -11.95 2.27
CA LYS A 35 -20.25 -11.31 1.18
C LYS A 35 -19.87 -9.84 1.03
N VAL A 36 -19.73 -9.09 2.13
CA VAL A 36 -19.31 -7.68 2.11
C VAL A 36 -17.89 -7.55 1.57
N THR A 37 -16.95 -8.40 2.00
CA THR A 37 -15.58 -8.41 1.49
C THR A 37 -15.56 -8.71 -0.01
N LEU A 38 -16.29 -9.74 -0.46
CA LEU A 38 -16.39 -10.10 -1.88
C LEU A 38 -16.98 -8.95 -2.73
N VAL A 39 -17.99 -8.25 -2.22
CA VAL A 39 -18.60 -7.10 -2.92
C VAL A 39 -17.59 -5.98 -3.14
N TRP A 40 -16.60 -5.80 -2.26
CA TRP A 40 -15.55 -4.80 -2.42
C TRP A 40 -14.35 -5.32 -3.22
N GLU A 41 -14.03 -6.60 -3.07
CA GLU A 41 -12.89 -7.25 -3.73
C GLU A 41 -13.10 -7.38 -5.24
N VAL A 42 -14.32 -7.69 -5.70
CA VAL A 42 -14.63 -7.83 -7.13
C VAL A 42 -14.38 -6.55 -7.95
N PRO A 43 -14.88 -5.36 -7.58
CA PRO A 43 -14.57 -4.13 -8.33
C PRO A 43 -13.09 -3.75 -8.23
N ALA A 44 -12.43 -3.98 -7.08
CA ALA A 44 -11.01 -3.67 -6.94
C ALA A 44 -10.13 -4.59 -7.80
N THR A 45 -10.40 -5.90 -7.78
CA THR A 45 -9.67 -6.90 -8.57
C THR A 45 -9.93 -6.75 -10.06
N THR A 46 -11.15 -6.41 -10.47
CA THR A 46 -11.44 -6.11 -11.89
C THR A 46 -10.71 -4.86 -12.37
N LEU A 47 -10.70 -3.76 -11.61
CA LEU A 47 -9.91 -2.57 -11.91
C LEU A 47 -8.41 -2.87 -11.98
N LEU A 48 -7.90 -3.70 -11.08
CA LEU A 48 -6.50 -4.12 -11.08
C LEU A 48 -6.17 -4.94 -12.33
N ASN A 49 -7.03 -5.89 -12.71
CA ASN A 49 -6.87 -6.71 -13.92
C ASN A 49 -6.95 -5.89 -15.22
N PHE A 50 -7.57 -4.70 -15.18
CA PHE A 50 -7.59 -3.75 -16.28
C PHE A 50 -6.31 -2.91 -16.39
N ALA A 51 -5.57 -2.72 -15.30
CA ALA A 51 -4.39 -1.85 -15.24
C ALA A 51 -3.06 -2.64 -15.21
N VAL A 52 -3.08 -3.89 -14.75
CA VAL A 52 -1.90 -4.74 -14.59
C VAL A 52 -2.01 -5.98 -15.50
N PRO A 53 -1.02 -6.19 -16.40
CA PRO A 53 -0.89 -7.42 -17.17
C PRO A 53 -0.84 -8.66 -16.27
N SER A 54 -1.67 -9.66 -16.55
CA SER A 54 -1.60 -10.95 -15.85
C SER A 54 -0.44 -11.79 -16.40
N PRO A 55 0.51 -12.23 -15.56
CA PRO A 55 1.61 -13.10 -15.99
C PRO A 55 1.22 -14.58 -16.09
N SER A 56 0.02 -14.96 -15.63
CA SER A 56 -0.45 -16.35 -15.63
C SER A 56 -1.21 -16.67 -16.92
N ALA A 57 -0.74 -17.68 -17.67
CA ALA A 57 -1.40 -18.16 -18.88
C ALA A 57 -2.79 -18.79 -18.61
N ALA A 58 -3.07 -19.20 -17.37
CA ALA A 58 -4.35 -19.84 -16.99
C ALA A 58 -5.52 -18.84 -16.85
N ASP A 59 -5.22 -17.59 -16.51
CA ASP A 59 -6.23 -16.52 -16.29
C ASP A 59 -6.24 -15.50 -17.43
N TRP A 60 -5.62 -15.83 -18.56
CA TRP A 60 -5.50 -14.92 -19.69
C TRP A 60 -6.85 -14.74 -20.38
N SER A 61 -7.31 -13.49 -20.45
CA SER A 61 -8.47 -13.11 -21.25
C SER A 61 -8.07 -12.06 -22.28
N ARG A 62 -8.58 -12.24 -23.51
CA ARG A 62 -8.37 -11.31 -24.63
C ARG A 62 -8.75 -9.88 -24.28
N PHE A 63 -9.80 -9.74 -23.48
CA PHE A 63 -10.33 -8.46 -23.06
C PHE A 63 -9.41 -7.75 -22.07
N TYR A 64 -8.87 -8.47 -21.08
CA TYR A 64 -7.92 -7.89 -20.13
C TYR A 64 -6.57 -7.59 -20.79
N ALA A 65 -6.11 -8.42 -21.73
CA ALA A 65 -4.88 -8.15 -22.48
C ALA A 65 -4.98 -6.86 -23.31
N ALA A 66 -6.06 -6.69 -24.08
CA ALA A 66 -6.28 -5.47 -24.86
C ALA A 66 -6.49 -4.24 -23.97
N ALA A 67 -7.20 -4.39 -22.84
CA ALA A 67 -7.40 -3.29 -21.92
C ALA A 67 -6.10 -2.86 -21.21
N ASN A 68 -5.21 -3.80 -20.87
CA ASN A 68 -3.89 -3.50 -20.31
C ASN A 68 -3.03 -2.69 -21.30
N ILE A 69 -3.07 -3.03 -22.59
CA ILE A 69 -2.35 -2.28 -23.63
C ILE A 69 -2.90 -0.86 -23.79
N ALA A 70 -4.20 -0.66 -23.59
CA ALA A 70 -4.80 0.66 -23.59
C ALA A 70 -4.49 1.45 -22.30
N SER A 71 -4.56 0.81 -21.14
CA SER A 71 -4.48 1.46 -19.83
C SER A 71 -3.05 1.78 -19.38
N CYS A 72 -2.09 0.91 -19.71
CA CYS A 72 -0.68 1.08 -19.34
C CYS A 72 -0.08 2.42 -19.76
N PRO A 73 -0.14 2.82 -21.05
CA PRO A 73 0.37 4.13 -21.49
C PRO A 73 -0.40 5.32 -20.90
N ILE A 74 -1.67 5.16 -20.55
CA ILE A 74 -2.49 6.21 -19.92
C ILE A 74 -2.05 6.44 -18.47
N VAL A 75 -1.92 5.36 -17.69
CA VAL A 75 -1.47 5.39 -16.29
C VAL A 75 -0.03 5.89 -16.21
N LEU A 76 0.83 5.46 -17.13
CA LEU A 76 2.20 5.92 -17.23
C LEU A 76 2.26 7.41 -17.59
N LEU A 77 1.44 7.88 -18.52
CA LEU A 77 1.36 9.31 -18.81
C LEU A 77 0.83 10.12 -17.63
N TYR A 78 -0.18 9.62 -16.91
CA TYR A 78 -0.67 10.25 -15.69
C TYR A 78 0.44 10.39 -14.65
N TYR A 79 1.21 9.32 -14.41
CA TYR A 79 2.35 9.33 -13.49
C TYR A 79 3.42 10.34 -13.92
N PHE A 80 3.81 10.33 -15.20
CA PHE A 80 4.81 11.26 -15.73
C PHE A 80 4.30 12.69 -15.89
N SER A 81 2.99 12.94 -15.82
CA SER A 81 2.43 14.30 -15.90
C SER A 81 2.93 15.22 -14.77
N SER A 82 3.39 14.62 -13.65
CA SER A 82 4.02 15.35 -12.54
C SER A 82 5.49 15.72 -12.81
N TYR A 83 6.18 15.04 -13.74
CA TYR A 83 7.60 15.25 -14.05
C TYR A 83 7.82 15.96 -15.40
N ILE A 84 7.00 15.64 -16.39
CA ILE A 84 6.93 16.30 -17.68
C ILE A 84 5.76 17.26 -17.60
N THR A 85 6.02 18.57 -17.74
CA THR A 85 4.95 19.55 -17.92
C THR A 85 4.12 19.14 -19.14
N THR A 86 2.93 18.59 -18.88
CA THR A 86 1.93 18.21 -19.89
C THR A 86 1.47 19.41 -20.74
N ASP A 87 1.90 20.61 -20.35
CA ASP A 87 1.71 21.89 -21.03
C ASP A 87 2.87 22.26 -21.98
N SER A 88 3.86 21.38 -22.15
CA SER A 88 4.83 21.48 -23.25
C SER A 88 4.08 21.27 -24.56
N ARG A 89 3.60 22.40 -25.10
CA ARG A 89 3.10 22.60 -26.46
C ARG A 89 4.10 21.97 -27.43
N PHE A 90 3.87 20.73 -27.84
CA PHE A 90 4.60 20.11 -28.93
C PHE A 90 4.15 20.77 -30.25
N VAL A 91 4.75 21.92 -30.54
CA VAL A 91 4.82 22.50 -31.88
C VAL A 91 5.87 21.69 -32.63
N PHE A 92 5.50 20.57 -33.23
CA PHE A 92 6.48 19.91 -34.10
C PHE A 92 5.99 19.50 -35.49
N ILE A 93 4.69 19.42 -35.78
CA ILE A 93 4.28 18.96 -37.14
C ILE A 93 3.10 19.74 -37.77
N ILE A 94 2.23 20.44 -37.02
CA ILE A 94 1.07 21.14 -37.61
C ILE A 94 0.84 22.51 -36.92
N PRO A 95 0.97 23.66 -37.63
CA PRO A 95 0.79 25.00 -37.05
C PRO A 95 -0.63 25.33 -36.56
N TRP A 96 -1.64 24.59 -37.03
CA TRP A 96 -3.07 24.93 -36.87
C TRP A 96 -3.81 24.07 -35.84
N ALA A 97 -3.17 23.02 -35.29
CA ALA A 97 -3.83 22.06 -34.42
C ALA A 97 -3.10 21.94 -33.08
N ARG A 98 -3.76 22.36 -31.99
CA ARG A 98 -3.22 22.39 -30.62
C ARG A 98 -3.77 21.23 -29.79
N PHE A 99 -3.29 20.02 -30.03
CA PHE A 99 -3.75 18.86 -29.27
C PHE A 99 -2.92 18.64 -28.00
N PRO A 100 -3.55 18.46 -26.83
CA PRO A 100 -2.84 18.14 -25.61
C PRO A 100 -2.19 16.76 -25.71
N LEU A 101 -1.00 16.61 -25.14
CA LEU A 101 -0.16 15.39 -25.22
C LEU A 101 -0.92 14.12 -24.80
N TRP A 102 -1.80 14.23 -23.81
CA TRP A 102 -2.66 13.15 -23.35
C TRP A 102 -3.59 12.61 -24.45
N SER A 103 -4.13 13.48 -25.31
CA SER A 103 -5.02 13.07 -26.40
C SER A 103 -4.31 12.26 -27.49
N ILE A 104 -3.04 12.59 -27.76
CA ILE A 104 -2.20 11.86 -28.74
C ILE A 104 -1.89 10.47 -28.19
N VAL A 105 -1.47 10.40 -26.93
CA VAL A 105 -1.15 9.12 -26.28
C VAL A 105 -2.40 8.25 -26.14
N LEU A 106 -3.56 8.81 -25.78
CA LEU A 106 -4.82 8.08 -25.79
C LEU A 106 -5.14 7.49 -27.17
N PHE A 107 -5.01 8.29 -28.23
CA PHE A 107 -5.35 7.84 -29.57
C PHE A 107 -4.42 6.72 -30.06
N VAL A 108 -3.12 6.86 -29.83
CA VAL A 108 -2.11 5.83 -30.16
C VAL A 108 -2.34 4.56 -29.34
N SER A 109 -2.70 4.69 -28.06
CA SER A 109 -2.93 3.56 -27.16
C SER A 109 -4.18 2.78 -27.52
N ILE A 110 -5.27 3.48 -27.86
CA ILE A 110 -6.51 2.86 -28.35
C ILE A 110 -6.25 2.17 -29.70
N PHE A 111 -5.50 2.81 -30.59
CA PHE A 111 -5.15 2.24 -31.88
C PHE A 111 -4.32 0.94 -31.73
N LEU A 112 -3.26 0.96 -30.89
CA LEU A 112 -2.48 -0.24 -30.58
C LEU A 112 -3.32 -1.33 -29.91
N ALA A 113 -4.19 -0.97 -28.97
CA ALA A 113 -5.08 -1.92 -28.29
C ALA A 113 -6.05 -2.59 -29.25
N THR A 114 -6.61 -1.84 -30.21
CA THR A 114 -7.48 -2.42 -31.24
C THR A 114 -6.74 -3.35 -32.20
N ILE A 115 -5.50 -3.01 -32.58
CA ILE A 115 -4.65 -3.88 -33.40
C ILE A 115 -4.34 -5.17 -32.66
N HIS A 116 -3.93 -5.09 -31.39
CA HIS A 116 -3.61 -6.26 -30.59
C HIS A 116 -4.85 -7.13 -30.33
N PHE A 117 -6.03 -6.54 -30.13
CA PHE A 117 -7.29 -7.29 -30.00
C PHE A 117 -7.67 -8.05 -31.26
N ILE A 118 -7.31 -7.54 -32.45
CA ILE A 118 -7.61 -8.15 -33.74
C ILE A 118 -6.58 -9.22 -34.12
N VAL A 119 -5.29 -8.99 -33.81
CA VAL A 119 -4.16 -9.82 -34.22
C VAL A 119 -3.92 -10.99 -33.26
N GLU A 120 -4.03 -10.79 -31.96
CA GLU A 120 -3.65 -11.79 -30.95
C GLU A 120 -4.83 -12.70 -30.59
N LYS A 121 -4.98 -13.82 -31.31
CA LYS A 121 -6.04 -14.82 -31.04
C LYS A 121 -5.61 -15.94 -30.10
N GLU A 122 -4.31 -16.15 -29.93
CA GLU A 122 -3.72 -17.22 -29.13
C GLU A 122 -2.83 -16.62 -28.05
N PRO A 123 -2.69 -17.27 -26.88
CA PRO A 123 -1.78 -16.80 -25.84
C PRO A 123 -0.34 -16.80 -26.39
N PRO A 124 0.43 -15.73 -26.18
CA PRO A 124 1.78 -15.66 -26.73
C PRO A 124 2.64 -16.79 -26.15
N GLU A 125 3.18 -17.65 -27.02
CA GLU A 125 4.23 -18.64 -26.69
C GLU A 125 5.60 -17.99 -26.44
N ILE A 126 5.69 -16.67 -26.62
CA ILE A 126 6.89 -15.86 -26.37
C ILE A 126 7.17 -15.85 -24.86
N ASP A 127 8.45 -15.96 -24.50
CA ASP A 127 8.99 -15.97 -23.15
C ASP A 127 8.22 -15.01 -22.22
N GLN A 128 7.75 -15.48 -21.07
CA GLN A 128 6.84 -14.74 -20.17
C GLN A 128 7.54 -13.60 -19.41
N THR A 129 8.87 -13.51 -19.53
CA THR A 129 9.73 -12.55 -18.83
C THR A 129 9.39 -11.07 -19.09
N PRO A 130 9.09 -10.57 -20.31
CA PRO A 130 8.77 -9.16 -20.52
C PRO A 130 7.38 -8.80 -20.00
N THR A 131 6.42 -9.74 -20.02
CA THR A 131 5.08 -9.55 -19.45
C THR A 131 5.15 -9.46 -17.93
N VAL A 132 5.97 -10.28 -17.28
CA VAL A 132 6.18 -10.21 -15.82
C VAL A 132 6.87 -8.90 -15.42
N VAL A 133 7.90 -8.48 -16.15
CA VAL A 133 8.62 -7.22 -15.88
C VAL A 133 7.72 -6.01 -16.08
N SER A 134 6.94 -5.98 -17.16
CA SER A 134 5.97 -4.90 -17.40
C SER A 134 4.84 -4.90 -16.37
N ALA A 135 4.31 -6.06 -15.98
CA ALA A 135 3.32 -6.18 -14.90
C ALA A 135 3.85 -5.65 -13.57
N PHE A 136 5.10 -5.96 -13.23
CA PHE A 136 5.75 -5.45 -12.03
C PHE A 136 5.90 -3.92 -12.08
N ALA A 137 6.45 -3.38 -13.17
CA ALA A 137 6.62 -1.94 -13.33
C ALA A 137 5.28 -1.19 -13.25
N MET A 138 4.25 -1.71 -13.92
CA MET A 138 2.91 -1.14 -13.89
C MET A 138 2.27 -1.21 -12.51
N SER A 139 2.48 -2.29 -11.77
CA SER A 139 2.02 -2.42 -10.38
C SER A 139 2.65 -1.35 -9.49
N VAL A 140 3.96 -1.10 -9.63
CA VAL A 140 4.67 -0.06 -8.87
C VAL A 140 4.11 1.34 -9.19
N VAL A 141 3.91 1.65 -10.47
CA VAL A 141 3.33 2.94 -10.90
C VAL A 141 1.90 3.09 -10.37
N LEU A 142 1.08 2.04 -10.45
CA LEU A 142 -0.29 2.08 -9.96
C LEU A 142 -0.35 2.29 -8.44
N ILE A 143 0.47 1.56 -7.67
CA ILE A 143 0.55 1.74 -6.22
C ILE A 143 1.00 3.16 -5.87
N SER A 144 2.00 3.70 -6.58
CA SER A 144 2.51 5.05 -6.35
C SER A 144 1.47 6.14 -6.67
N THR A 145 0.77 6.02 -7.80
CA THR A 145 -0.31 6.96 -8.18
C THR A 145 -1.47 6.90 -7.19
N LEU A 146 -1.93 5.70 -6.82
CA LEU A 146 -2.98 5.52 -5.82
C LEU A 146 -2.57 6.08 -4.46
N ALA A 147 -1.33 5.87 -4.02
CA ALA A 147 -0.81 6.44 -2.79
C ALA A 147 -0.82 7.98 -2.84
N GLY A 148 -0.42 8.58 -3.97
CA GLY A 148 -0.46 10.03 -4.18
C GLY A 148 -1.88 10.60 -4.09
N GLU A 149 -2.85 10.01 -4.79
CA GLU A 149 -4.25 10.44 -4.74
C GLU A 149 -4.86 10.28 -3.35
N LEU A 150 -4.54 9.18 -2.66
CA LEU A 150 -5.00 8.93 -1.30
C LEU A 150 -4.45 10.00 -0.34
N LEU A 151 -3.16 10.33 -0.45
CA LEU A 151 -2.55 11.40 0.34
C LEU A 151 -3.19 12.77 0.03
N ASN A 152 -3.44 13.08 -1.24
CA ASN A 152 -4.05 14.33 -1.65
C ASN A 152 -5.50 14.47 -1.14
N CYS A 153 -6.29 13.40 -1.23
CA CYS A 153 -7.61 13.32 -0.62
C CYS A 153 -7.52 13.54 0.90
N LEU A 154 -6.58 12.87 1.57
CA LEU A 154 -6.43 12.99 3.01
C LEU A 154 -6.04 14.40 3.45
N PHE A 155 -5.11 15.05 2.75
CA PHE A 155 -4.75 16.45 3.01
C PHE A 155 -5.92 17.40 2.75
N THR A 156 -6.73 17.14 1.72
CA THR A 156 -7.93 17.94 1.43
C THR A 156 -8.96 17.83 2.55
N ILE A 157 -9.27 16.61 3.00
CA ILE A 157 -10.15 16.37 4.16
C ILE A 157 -9.55 17.02 5.41
N GLY A 158 -8.23 16.91 5.58
CA GLY A 158 -7.47 17.58 6.62
C GLY A 158 -7.69 19.09 6.66
N SER A 159 -7.60 19.73 5.49
CA SER A 159 -7.82 21.17 5.32
C SER A 159 -9.26 21.55 5.65
N ILE A 160 -10.26 20.79 5.18
CA ILE A 160 -11.68 21.04 5.46
C ILE A 160 -11.98 20.91 6.96
N MET A 161 -11.46 19.85 7.60
CA MET A 161 -11.61 19.63 9.04
C MET A 161 -10.66 20.49 9.87
N ASN A 162 -9.85 21.34 9.24
CA ASN A 162 -8.96 22.26 9.94
C ASN A 162 -7.89 21.55 10.81
N LEU A 163 -7.50 20.33 10.43
CA LEU A 163 -6.51 19.50 11.12
C LEU A 163 -5.09 19.73 10.55
N PRO A 164 -4.07 19.86 11.41
CA PRO A 164 -2.68 19.87 10.98
C PRO A 164 -2.30 18.57 10.23
N PRO A 165 -1.53 18.67 9.12
CA PRO A 165 -1.00 17.52 8.37
C PRO A 165 -0.30 16.47 9.24
N ALA A 166 0.39 16.92 10.30
CA ALA A 166 1.08 16.07 11.25
C ALA A 166 0.13 15.10 12.00
N ILE A 167 -1.10 15.52 12.31
CA ILE A 167 -2.08 14.65 12.98
C ILE A 167 -2.54 13.54 12.04
N LEU A 168 -2.79 13.88 10.77
CA LEU A 168 -3.20 12.90 9.75
C LEU A 168 -2.12 11.87 9.49
N GLY A 169 -0.85 12.31 9.47
CA GLY A 169 0.32 11.45 9.41
C GLY A 169 0.44 10.50 10.60
N LEU A 170 0.30 11.04 11.82
CA LEU A 170 0.41 10.28 13.06
C LEU A 170 -0.74 9.28 13.26
N THR A 171 -1.91 9.54 12.69
CA THR A 171 -3.13 8.75 12.91
C THR A 171 -3.48 7.91 11.70
N VAL A 172 -4.21 8.47 10.73
CA VAL A 172 -4.80 7.73 9.60
C VAL A 172 -3.73 7.06 8.75
N LEU A 173 -2.64 7.76 8.43
CA LEU A 173 -1.56 7.18 7.62
C LEU A 173 -0.78 6.10 8.39
N ALA A 174 -0.43 6.37 9.65
CA ALA A 174 0.27 5.39 10.48
C ALA A 174 -0.57 4.13 10.73
N TRP A 175 -1.85 4.28 11.08
CA TRP A 175 -2.77 3.16 11.30
C TRP A 175 -3.03 2.40 10.00
N GLY A 176 -3.22 3.12 8.89
CA GLY A 176 -3.44 2.51 7.58
C GLY A 176 -2.27 1.62 7.15
N ASN A 177 -1.04 2.03 7.44
CA ASN A 177 0.15 1.22 7.14
C ASN A 177 0.27 -0.02 8.05
N SER A 178 -0.04 0.12 9.34
CA SER A 178 0.22 -0.95 10.33
C SER A 178 -0.96 -1.88 10.62
N VAL A 179 -2.18 -1.59 10.15
CA VAL A 179 -3.36 -2.44 10.41
C VAL A 179 -3.24 -3.81 9.73
N GLY A 180 -2.69 -3.87 8.52
CA GLY A 180 -2.47 -5.12 7.79
C GLY A 180 -1.45 -6.01 8.51
N ASP A 181 -0.35 -5.40 8.94
CA ASP A 181 0.69 -6.06 9.73
C ASP A 181 0.12 -6.58 11.06
N LEU A 182 -0.69 -5.79 11.76
CA LEU A 182 -1.34 -6.21 13.00
C LEU A 182 -2.23 -7.44 12.79
N VAL A 183 -3.05 -7.46 11.73
CA VAL A 183 -3.93 -8.59 11.43
C VAL A 183 -3.10 -9.84 11.09
N ALA A 184 -2.04 -9.69 10.30
CA ALA A 184 -1.14 -10.78 9.93
C ALA A 184 -0.38 -11.36 11.14
N ASP A 185 0.18 -10.49 11.99
CA ASP A 185 0.92 -10.88 13.19
C ASP A 185 0.01 -11.58 14.22
N VAL A 186 -1.22 -11.08 14.39
CA VAL A 186 -2.23 -11.74 15.24
C VAL A 186 -2.59 -13.11 14.67
N ALA A 187 -2.76 -13.23 13.36
CA ALA A 187 -3.05 -14.51 12.71
C ALA A 187 -1.91 -15.53 12.91
N LEU A 188 -0.65 -15.12 12.71
CA LEU A 188 0.53 -15.95 12.94
C LEU A 188 0.68 -16.35 14.41
N ALA A 189 0.43 -15.42 15.33
CA ALA A 189 0.46 -15.72 16.77
C ALA A 189 -0.61 -16.75 17.15
N ARG A 190 -1.82 -16.65 16.58
CA ARG A 190 -2.91 -17.64 16.79
C ARG A 190 -2.63 -18.98 16.12
N ALA A 191 -1.89 -19.00 15.02
CA ALA A 191 -1.43 -20.22 14.34
C ALA A 191 -0.27 -20.93 15.08
N GLY A 192 0.13 -20.44 16.26
CA GLY A 192 1.22 -21.04 17.06
C GLY A 192 2.61 -20.64 16.58
N GLN A 193 2.74 -19.59 15.78
CA GLN A 193 4.01 -19.05 15.27
C GLN A 193 4.33 -17.64 15.81
N PRO A 194 4.33 -17.42 17.15
CA PRO A 194 4.54 -16.09 17.71
C PRO A 194 5.95 -15.53 17.45
N ALA A 195 6.95 -16.39 17.25
CA ALA A 195 8.30 -15.93 16.91
C ALA A 195 8.37 -15.24 15.54
N ILE A 196 7.59 -15.72 14.57
CA ILE A 196 7.52 -15.12 13.23
C ILE A 196 6.76 -13.79 13.29
N ALA A 197 5.64 -13.75 14.02
CA ALA A 197 4.89 -12.52 14.26
C ALA A 197 5.76 -11.43 14.94
N MET A 198 6.54 -11.81 15.95
CA MET A 198 7.47 -10.89 16.62
C MET A 198 8.57 -10.39 15.67
N ALA A 199 9.11 -11.27 14.81
CA ALA A 199 10.10 -10.87 13.81
C ALA A 199 9.51 -9.88 12.78
N GLY A 200 8.29 -10.13 12.29
CA GLY A 200 7.56 -9.26 11.36
C GLY A 200 7.33 -7.86 11.92
N CYS A 201 6.78 -7.80 13.14
CA CYS A 201 6.47 -6.53 13.83
C CYS A 201 7.69 -5.60 14.01
N PHE A 202 8.91 -6.14 14.13
CA PHE A 202 10.13 -5.32 14.21
C PHE A 202 10.80 -5.09 12.85
N ALA A 203 10.87 -6.11 12.01
CA ALA A 203 11.57 -6.03 10.73
C ALA A 203 10.89 -5.08 9.75
N GLY A 204 9.55 -5.07 9.69
CA GLY A 204 8.78 -4.20 8.79
C GLY A 204 9.06 -2.71 9.03
N PRO A 205 8.78 -2.18 10.23
CA PRO A 205 9.08 -0.78 10.56
C PRO A 205 10.57 -0.42 10.44
N ALA A 206 11.47 -1.34 10.82
CA ALA A 206 12.92 -1.11 10.69
C ALA A 206 13.35 -0.97 9.22
N PHE A 207 12.82 -1.82 8.33
CA PHE A 207 13.07 -1.73 6.90
C PHE A 207 12.52 -0.42 6.31
N ASN A 208 11.29 -0.04 6.68
CA ASN A 208 10.67 1.21 6.23
C ASN A 208 11.49 2.45 6.64
N MET A 209 12.08 2.45 7.84
CA MET A 209 12.95 3.55 8.26
C MET A 209 14.32 3.52 7.56
N LEU A 210 14.98 2.36 7.50
CA LEU A 210 16.34 2.29 6.94
C LEU A 210 16.35 2.50 5.43
N VAL A 211 15.48 1.80 4.71
CA VAL A 211 15.44 1.85 3.25
C VAL A 211 14.52 2.96 2.77
N GLY A 212 13.31 3.05 3.30
CA GLY A 212 12.33 4.06 2.89
C GLY A 212 12.78 5.49 3.21
N LEU A 213 12.91 5.83 4.50
CA LEU A 213 13.35 7.16 4.91
C LEU A 213 14.81 7.44 4.48
N GLY A 214 15.69 6.45 4.54
CA GLY A 214 17.09 6.60 4.09
C GLY A 214 17.21 6.95 2.61
N SER A 215 16.51 6.22 1.73
CA SER A 215 16.53 6.52 0.29
C SER A 215 15.89 7.87 -0.03
N ALA A 216 14.79 8.22 0.64
CA ALA A 216 14.15 9.52 0.49
C ALA A 216 15.10 10.68 0.84
N LEU A 217 15.83 10.58 1.96
CA LEU A 217 16.81 11.59 2.36
C LEU A 217 17.99 11.69 1.38
N VAL A 218 18.48 10.56 0.88
CA VAL A 218 19.54 10.54 -0.14
C VAL A 218 19.07 11.22 -1.42
N MET A 219 17.86 10.94 -1.88
CA MET A 219 17.28 11.53 -3.09
C MET A 219 17.09 13.04 -2.95
N GLU A 220 16.52 13.52 -1.84
CA GLU A 220 16.36 14.95 -1.56
C GLU A 220 17.71 15.67 -1.48
N THR A 221 18.70 15.07 -0.82
CA THR A 221 20.04 15.68 -0.70
C THR A 221 20.75 15.72 -2.06
N ALA A 222 20.55 14.71 -2.91
CA ALA A 222 21.09 14.69 -4.27
C ALA A 222 20.46 15.77 -5.16
N MET A 223 19.15 16.03 -5.02
CA MET A 223 18.44 17.07 -5.78
C MET A 223 18.82 18.49 -5.34
N LEU A 224 19.08 18.71 -4.05
CA LEU A 224 19.47 20.02 -3.52
C LEU A 224 20.95 20.38 -3.69
N TYR A 225 21.79 19.46 -4.19
CA TYR A 225 23.22 19.70 -4.34
C TYR A 225 23.50 20.93 -5.24
N PRO A 226 24.39 21.88 -4.83
CA PRO A 226 25.35 21.84 -3.71
C PRO A 226 24.86 22.41 -2.37
N GLY A 227 23.57 22.71 -2.23
CA GLY A 227 22.98 23.16 -0.97
C GLY A 227 22.95 22.06 0.10
N ALA A 228 23.04 22.45 1.37
CA ALA A 228 22.84 21.52 2.48
C ALA A 228 21.35 21.43 2.85
N TYR A 229 20.80 20.21 2.88
CA TYR A 229 19.45 19.97 3.37
C TYR A 229 19.37 20.27 4.87
N LYS A 230 18.63 21.33 5.23
CA LYS A 230 18.42 21.71 6.63
C LYS A 230 17.22 20.94 7.18
N LEU A 231 17.47 19.90 7.95
CA LEU A 231 16.43 19.15 8.63
C LEU A 231 15.78 20.02 9.71
N GLN A 232 14.54 20.46 9.48
CA GLN A 232 13.76 21.17 10.50
C GLN A 232 13.23 20.17 11.52
N LEU A 233 13.96 20.03 12.63
CA LEU A 233 13.55 19.18 13.75
C LEU A 233 12.43 19.87 14.54
N ASN A 234 11.19 19.60 14.12
CA ASN A 234 10.01 20.00 14.87
C ASN A 234 9.92 19.21 16.19
N ILE A 235 9.32 19.84 17.21
CA ILE A 235 9.11 19.24 18.54
C ILE A 235 8.42 17.87 18.41
N SER A 236 7.45 17.73 17.52
CA SER A 236 6.74 16.47 17.25
C SER A 236 7.67 15.33 16.80
N ILE A 237 8.68 15.62 15.97
CA ILE A 237 9.63 14.62 15.47
C ILE A 237 10.56 14.18 16.61
N VAL A 238 11.04 15.12 17.42
CA VAL A 238 11.90 14.83 18.57
C VAL A 238 11.16 13.97 19.59
N VAL A 239 9.90 14.30 19.89
CA VAL A 239 9.03 13.51 20.77
C VAL A 239 8.83 12.10 20.20
N ALA A 240 8.52 11.96 18.91
CA ALA A 240 8.35 10.64 18.27
C ALA A 240 9.62 9.79 18.36
N PHE A 241 10.79 10.37 18.09
CA PHE A 241 12.07 9.67 18.17
C PHE A 241 12.41 9.26 19.62
N ALA A 242 12.15 10.13 20.60
CA ALA A 242 12.35 9.83 22.01
C ALA A 242 11.46 8.67 22.49
N PHE A 243 10.17 8.68 22.15
CA PHE A 243 9.24 7.61 22.50
C PHE A 243 9.59 6.29 21.80
N LEU A 244 10.02 6.34 20.54
CA LEU A 244 10.48 5.17 19.81
C LEU A 244 11.70 4.53 20.48
N LEU A 245 12.73 5.32 20.79
CA LEU A 245 13.93 4.84 21.49
C LEU A 245 13.60 4.30 22.88
N LEU A 246 12.75 5.00 23.64
CA LEU A 246 12.30 4.55 24.95
C LEU A 246 11.62 3.18 24.84
N THR A 247 10.67 3.02 23.91
CA THR A 247 9.94 1.75 23.72
C THR A 247 10.87 0.62 23.31
N LEU A 248 11.83 0.89 22.41
CA LEU A 248 12.79 -0.09 21.95
C LEU A 248 13.72 -0.55 23.10
N MET A 249 14.26 0.41 23.86
CA MET A 249 15.13 0.13 25.01
C MET A 249 14.39 -0.61 26.12
N CYS A 250 13.19 -0.17 26.49
CA CYS A 250 12.34 -0.84 27.46
C CYS A 250 12.02 -2.28 27.05
N THR A 251 11.67 -2.49 25.77
CA THR A 251 11.37 -3.83 25.26
C THR A 251 12.60 -4.72 25.28
N LEU A 252 13.77 -4.21 24.85
CA LEU A 252 15.02 -4.96 24.89
C LEU A 252 15.41 -5.35 26.32
N LEU A 253 15.27 -4.44 27.28
CA LEU A 253 15.57 -4.69 28.69
C LEU A 253 14.61 -5.74 29.29
N VAL A 254 13.30 -5.65 29.00
CA VAL A 254 12.33 -6.64 29.50
C VAL A 254 12.53 -8.01 28.87
N VAL A 255 12.77 -8.09 27.56
CA VAL A 255 13.00 -9.37 26.86
C VAL A 255 14.25 -10.06 27.38
N THR A 256 15.34 -9.31 27.60
CA THR A 256 16.59 -9.84 28.17
C THR A 256 16.41 -10.29 29.62
N TRP A 257 15.68 -9.53 30.43
CA TRP A 257 15.42 -9.86 31.84
C TRP A 257 14.57 -11.13 31.99
N PHE A 258 13.56 -11.32 31.14
CA PHE A 258 12.65 -12.47 31.19
C PHE A 258 13.13 -13.68 30.35
N ARG A 259 14.43 -13.77 30.03
CA ARG A 259 15.04 -14.87 29.26
C ARG A 259 14.27 -15.20 27.97
N PHE A 260 13.98 -14.17 27.17
CA PHE A 260 13.28 -14.29 25.88
C PHE A 260 11.83 -14.80 25.96
N ARG A 261 11.20 -14.76 27.14
CA ARG A 261 9.75 -14.97 27.27
C ARG A 261 9.04 -13.64 27.53
N VAL A 262 8.19 -13.22 26.61
CA VAL A 262 7.42 -11.97 26.78
C VAL A 262 6.22 -12.23 27.70
N PRO A 263 6.14 -11.59 28.88
CA PRO A 263 5.00 -11.76 29.76
C PRO A 263 3.77 -11.03 29.19
N ARG A 264 2.57 -11.58 29.40
CA ARG A 264 1.30 -10.99 28.89
C ARG A 264 1.07 -9.56 29.39
N PHE A 265 1.55 -9.24 30.60
CA PHE A 265 1.49 -7.88 31.15
C PHE A 265 2.24 -6.85 30.28
N TRP A 266 3.33 -7.25 29.62
CA TRP A 266 4.12 -6.35 28.78
C TRP A 266 3.33 -5.84 27.57
N GLY A 267 2.45 -6.66 27.00
CA GLY A 267 1.56 -6.24 25.91
C GLY A 267 0.62 -5.10 26.32
N TYR A 268 0.05 -5.16 27.53
CA TYR A 268 -0.79 -4.07 28.06
C TYR A 268 0.03 -2.79 28.31
N CYS A 269 1.27 -2.93 28.79
CA CYS A 269 2.19 -1.81 28.98
C CYS A 269 2.51 -1.11 27.64
N LEU A 270 2.84 -1.88 26.60
CA LEU A 270 3.08 -1.39 25.23
C LEU A 270 1.87 -0.64 24.67
N MET A 271 0.66 -1.16 24.86
CA MET A 271 -0.57 -0.50 24.45
C MET A 271 -0.79 0.83 25.20
N GLY A 272 -0.54 0.85 26.51
CA GLY A 272 -0.60 2.07 27.31
C GLY A 272 0.41 3.13 26.85
N LEU A 273 1.63 2.72 26.53
CA LEU A 273 2.68 3.59 26.00
C LEU A 273 2.30 4.14 24.62
N TYR A 274 1.74 3.31 23.74
CA TYR A 274 1.22 3.75 22.45
C TYR A 274 0.11 4.80 22.57
N LEU A 275 -0.85 4.58 23.49
CA LEU A 275 -1.93 5.54 23.75
C LEU A 275 -1.39 6.85 24.32
N SER A 276 -0.41 6.81 25.23
CA SER A 276 0.20 8.02 25.79
C SER A 276 0.99 8.79 24.74
N PHE A 277 1.75 8.10 23.89
CA PHE A 277 2.45 8.70 22.74
C PHE A 277 1.46 9.39 21.79
N THR A 278 0.38 8.71 21.42
CA THR A 278 -0.63 9.26 20.50
C THR A 278 -1.32 10.48 21.12
N ALA A 279 -1.69 10.41 22.40
CA ALA A 279 -2.31 11.53 23.11
C ALA A 279 -1.37 12.74 23.22
N LEU A 280 -0.09 12.52 23.54
CA LEU A 280 0.91 13.60 23.60
C LEU A 280 1.16 14.19 22.21
N GLY A 281 1.27 13.35 21.18
CA GLY A 281 1.45 13.78 19.80
C GLY A 281 0.28 14.63 19.30
N MET A 282 -0.96 14.23 19.63
CA MET A 282 -2.15 15.04 19.36
C MET A 282 -2.14 16.35 20.15
N ALA A 283 -1.81 16.32 21.45
CA ALA A 283 -1.74 17.53 22.27
C ALA A 283 -0.73 18.54 21.72
N VAL A 284 0.48 18.10 21.37
CA VAL A 284 1.52 18.95 20.77
C VAL A 284 1.05 19.51 19.43
N ALA A 285 0.42 18.70 18.59
CA ALA A 285 -0.06 19.15 17.29
C ALA A 285 -1.22 20.16 17.39
N VAL A 286 -2.09 20.03 18.40
CA VAL A 286 -3.17 20.99 18.67
C VAL A 286 -2.62 22.28 19.29
N LEU A 287 -1.63 22.20 20.17
CA LEU A 287 -1.00 23.35 20.82
C LEU A 287 -0.07 24.14 19.87
N SER A 288 0.48 23.48 18.87
CA SER A 288 1.34 24.08 17.84
C SER A 288 0.55 24.65 16.66
N ARG A 289 -0.78 24.72 16.78
CA ARG A 289 -1.69 25.30 15.79
C ARG A 289 -1.72 26.83 15.93
#